data_AF-A0A242MSZ8-F1
#
_entry.id   AF-A0A242MSZ8-F1
#
_cell.length_a   1.000
_cell.length_b   1.000
_cell.length_c   1.000
_cell.angle_alpha   90.00
_cell.angle_beta   90.00
_cell.angle_gamma   90.00
#
_symmetry.space_group_name_H-M   'P 1'
#
loop_
_entity.id
_entity.type
_entity.pdbx_description
1 polymer ?
#
loop_
_entity_poly.entity_id
_entity_poly.type
_entity_poly.pdbx_seq_one_letter_code
_entity_poly.pdbx_strand_id
1 'polypeptide(L)' 'MYEQALKVTVGLQHDERDRLLTRLDEVCCVCGSFGYGVSDEMRVLFSKYVSDED' A
#
# COMPACT_ATOMS: atom_id res chain seq x y z
N MET A 1 9.17 -5.89 -2.95
CA MET A 1 8.31 -5.55 -4.12
C MET A 1 7.17 -4.62 -3.73
N TYR A 2 6.39 -4.93 -2.68
CA TYR A 2 5.29 -4.06 -2.22
C TYR A 2 5.71 -2.61 -1.95
N GLU A 3 6.81 -2.40 -1.22
CA GLU A 3 7.37 -1.06 -0.97
C GLU A 3 7.74 -0.31 -2.26
N GLN A 4 8.20 -1.01 -3.30
CA GLN A 4 8.54 -0.37 -4.58
C GLN A 4 7.27 0.08 -5.32
N ALA A 5 6.17 -0.69 -5.22
CA ALA A 5 4.88 -0.28 -5.76
C ALA A 5 4.33 0.96 -5.02
N LEU A 6 4.52 1.05 -3.70
CA LEU A 6 4.20 2.24 -2.93
C LEU A 6 5.05 3.46 -3.33
N LYS A 7 6.35 3.30 -3.61
CA LYS A 7 7.17 4.41 -4.10
C LYS A 7 6.70 4.96 -5.45
N VAL A 8 6.10 4.12 -6.29
CA VAL A 8 5.53 4.55 -7.57
C VAL A 8 4.29 5.44 -7.36
N THR A 9 3.50 5.21 -6.30
CA THR A 9 2.27 6.00 -6.06
C THR A 9 2.57 7.49 -5.85
N VAL A 10 3.72 7.83 -5.26
CA VAL A 10 4.16 9.22 -5.02
C VAL A 10 4.35 10.02 -6.31
N GLY A 11 4.68 9.35 -7.43
CA GLY A 11 4.88 10.01 -8.74
C GLY A 11 3.66 10.03 -9.64
N LEU A 12 2.53 9.45 -9.21
CA LEU A 12 1.31 9.32 -10.01
C LEU A 12 0.35 10.49 -9.79
N GLN A 13 -0.52 10.72 -10.77
CA GLN A 13 -1.64 11.65 -10.60
C GLN A 13 -2.64 11.09 -9.57
N HIS A 14 -3.37 11.97 -8.90
CA HIS A 14 -4.25 11.63 -7.77
C HIS A 14 -5.18 10.45 -8.07
N ASP A 15 -5.85 10.44 -9.23
CA ASP A 15 -6.77 9.37 -9.63
C ASP A 15 -6.07 8.01 -9.83
N GLU A 16 -4.86 8.02 -10.37
CA GLU A 16 -4.06 6.81 -10.61
C GLU A 16 -3.41 6.30 -9.34
N ARG A 17 -2.95 7.23 -8.48
CA ARG A 17 -2.43 6.97 -7.14
C ARG A 17 -3.49 6.29 -6.29
N ASP A 18 -4.70 6.85 -6.23
CA ASP A 18 -5.78 6.33 -5.39
C ASP A 18 -6.20 4.94 -5.85
N ARG A 19 -6.34 4.73 -7.17
CA ARG A 19 -6.62 3.39 -7.74
C ARG A 19 -5.53 2.37 -7.38
N LEU A 20 -4.26 2.78 -7.42
CA LEU A 20 -3.15 1.88 -7.09
C LEU A 20 -3.09 1.60 -5.58
N LEU A 21 -3.33 2.60 -4.74
CA LEU A 21 -3.41 2.44 -3.28
C LEU A 21 -4.55 1.50 -2.87
N THR A 22 -5.74 1.62 -3.47
CA THR A 22 -6.85 0.68 -3.21
C THR A 22 -6.45 -0.77 -3.51
N ARG A 23 -5.78 -1.00 -4.65
CA ARG A 23 -5.33 -2.37 -5.01
C ARG A 23 -4.23 -2.88 -4.10
N LEU A 24 -3.35 -2.01 -3.61
CA LEU A 24 -2.31 -2.38 -2.66
C LEU A 24 -2.90 -2.72 -1.29
N ASP A 25 -3.95 -2.01 -0.84
CA ASP A 25 -4.67 -2.32 0.39
C ASP A 25 -5.34 -3.71 0.33
N GLU A 26 -5.97 -4.04 -0.80
CA GLU A 26 -6.53 -5.38 -1.03
C GLU A 26 -5.47 -6.47 -0.94
N VAL A 27 -4.31 -6.25 -1.57
CA VAL A 27 -3.16 -7.18 -1.47
C VAL A 27 -2.71 -7.32 -0.02
N CYS A 28 -2.65 -6.22 0.72
CA CYS A 28 -2.27 -6.22 2.14
C CYS A 28 -3.25 -7.07 2.99
N CYS A 29 -4.55 -6.93 2.74
CA CYS A 29 -5.60 -7.71 3.41
C CYS A 29 -5.54 -9.21 3.06
N VAL A 30 -5.31 -9.53 1.78
CA VAL A 30 -5.16 -10.91 1.32
C VAL A 30 -3.90 -11.53 1.92
N CYS A 31 -2.77 -10.82 1.92
CA CYS A 31 -1.52 -11.26 2.56
C CYS A 31 -1.68 -11.49 4.06
N GLY A 32 -2.47 -10.67 4.76
CA GLY A 32 -2.80 -10.87 6.19
C GLY A 32 -3.56 -12.15 6.46
N SER A 33 -4.37 -12.61 5.51
CA SER A 33 -5.12 -13.86 5.63
C SER A 33 -4.24 -15.12 5.56
N PHE A 34 -3.00 -15.00 5.05
CA PHE A 34 -2.05 -16.12 4.98
C PHE A 34 -1.25 -16.32 6.28
N GLY A 35 -1.34 -15.42 7.26
CA GLY A 35 -0.83 -15.64 8.63
C GLY A 35 0.69 -15.62 8.80
N TYR A 36 1.45 -15.18 7.79
CA TYR A 36 2.93 -15.18 7.82
C TYR A 36 3.55 -13.96 8.52
N GLY A 37 2.78 -13.09 9.18
CA GLY A 37 3.28 -11.87 9.85
C GLY A 37 3.75 -10.74 8.93
N VAL A 38 3.87 -11.00 7.63
CA VAL A 38 4.26 -10.02 6.59
C VAL A 38 3.24 -8.88 6.45
N SER A 39 1.97 -9.11 6.81
CA SER A 39 0.92 -8.09 6.69
C SER A 39 1.07 -6.93 7.64
N ASP A 40 1.66 -7.13 8.83
CA ASP A 40 1.87 -6.02 9.77
C ASP A 40 2.92 -5.04 9.24
N GLU A 41 4.04 -5.56 8.72
CA GLU A 41 5.04 -4.72 8.04
C GLU A 41 4.45 -4.04 6.80
N MET A 42 3.64 -4.75 6.00
CA MET A 42 2.96 -4.15 4.85
C MET A 42 1.96 -3.07 5.25
N ARG A 43 1.23 -3.22 6.36
CA ARG A 43 0.32 -2.19 6.90
C ARG A 43 1.06 -0.96 7.39
N VAL A 44 2.17 -1.15 8.11
CA VAL A 44 3.03 -0.04 8.56
C VAL A 44 3.65 0.70 7.38
N LEU A 45 4.02 -0.01 6.32
CA LEU A 45 4.48 0.63 5.09
C LEU A 45 3.35 1.37 4.40
N PHE A 46 2.17 0.75 4.24
CA PHE A 46 1.01 1.35 3.57
C PHE A 46 0.54 2.64 4.27
N SER A 47 0.50 2.67 5.60
CA SER A 47 0.06 3.85 6.35
C SER A 47 0.94 5.07 6.08
N LYS A 48 2.24 4.89 5.80
CA LYS A 48 3.15 6.00 5.46
C LYS A 48 2.81 6.70 4.14
N TYR A 49 2.14 6.01 3.20
CA TYR A 49 1.81 6.56 1.88
C TYR A 49 0.35 7.00 1.78
N VAL A 50 -0.50 6.62 2.74
CA VAL A 50 -1.88 7.10 2.84
C VAL A 50 -1.99 8.31 3.78
N SER A 51 -1.09 8.43 4.75
CA SER A 51 -1.03 9.58 5.67
C SER A 51 -0.29 10.81 5.10
N ASP A 52 0.12 10.80 3.84
CA ASP A 52 0.41 12.04 3.10
C ASP A 52 -0.93 12.74 2.76
N GLU A 53 -1.66 13.13 3.80
CA GLU A 53 -2.68 14.17 3.75
C GLU A 53 -1.93 15.51 3.88
N ASP A 54 -1.71 16.18 2.74
CA ASP A 54 -1.53 17.64 2.69
C ASP A 54 -2.84 18.36 3.09
#